data_AF-A0A1B0D9N7-F1
#
_entry.id   AF-A0A1B0D9N7-F1
#
_cell.length_a   1.000
_cell.length_b   1.000
_cell.length_c   1.000
_cell.angle_alpha   90.00
_cell.angle_beta   90.00
_cell.angle_gamma   90.00
#
_symmetry.space_group_name_H-M   'P 1'
#
loop_
_entity.id
_entity.type
_entity.pdbx_description
1 polymer ?
#
loop_
_entity_poly.entity_id
_entity_poly.type
_entity_poly.pdbx_seq_one_letter_code
_entity_poly.pdbx_strand_id
1 'polypeptide(L)'
;MWKKIKSQSDINRSRRNSRKPQTPENAHHFSVDCARAHRGMFGGILIIVLTIICLIMYFVLTEQQHPYKAMAILEVTISEIILYVVTGSAVVFAFLRMRDLKYSKKQEHSGIGLDCTLLLLAQSGVYIYVIFSIIGNFFAMAEESGEGGLEGLIAEALCLVETSLQTIFILNAWWRRCKGAQQNRTKPGRETVTFLLVANMAMWFLNTLVKNRASFRPTHLSFFGVWAWTIITHVSMPLAIFYRFHSTICLFEIWKTTFKIKIEHNN
;
A
#
# COMPACT_ATOMS: atom_id res chain seq x y z
N MET A 1 -3.78 -3.80 -21.56
CA MET A 1 -3.86 -5.12 -22.24
C MET A 1 -3.40 -5.10 -23.70
N TRP A 2 -3.75 -4.08 -24.49
CA TRP A 2 -3.44 -4.03 -25.93
C TRP A 2 -1.96 -3.99 -26.35
N LYS A 3 -1.06 -3.40 -25.56
CA LYS A 3 0.38 -3.35 -25.93
C LYS A 3 1.06 -4.73 -25.95
N LYS A 4 0.58 -5.70 -25.15
CA LYS A 4 1.15 -7.06 -25.12
C LYS A 4 0.69 -7.95 -26.29
N ILE A 5 -0.47 -7.65 -26.89
CA ILE A 5 -1.08 -8.49 -27.93
C ILE A 5 -0.31 -8.36 -29.26
N LYS A 6 0.16 -7.16 -29.62
CA LYS A 6 0.97 -6.96 -30.84
C LYS A 6 2.34 -7.66 -30.79
N SER A 7 2.95 -7.77 -29.61
CA SER A 7 4.22 -8.49 -29.46
C SER A 7 4.07 -10.01 -29.64
N GLN A 8 2.92 -10.59 -29.24
CA GLN A 8 2.69 -12.03 -29.37
C GLN A 8 2.47 -12.48 -30.83
N SER A 9 1.86 -11.65 -31.69
CA SER A 9 1.65 -11.99 -33.11
C SER A 9 2.97 -12.11 -33.88
N ASP A 10 3.93 -11.22 -33.59
CA ASP A 10 5.23 -11.20 -34.28
C ASP A 10 6.13 -12.37 -33.83
N ILE A 11 6.07 -12.76 -32.55
CA ILE A 11 6.80 -13.91 -32.00
C ILE A 11 6.29 -15.24 -32.57
N ASN A 12 4.98 -15.37 -32.78
CA ASN A 12 4.39 -16.61 -33.33
C ASN A 12 4.77 -16.83 -34.81
N ARG A 13 5.02 -15.77 -35.58
CA ARG A 13 5.45 -15.89 -36.98
C ARG A 13 6.89 -16.41 -37.10
N SER A 14 7.76 -16.08 -36.15
CA SER A 14 9.16 -16.56 -36.14
C SER A 14 9.35 -17.97 -35.59
N ARG A 15 8.39 -18.50 -34.82
CA ARG A 15 8.49 -19.84 -34.18
C ARG A 15 8.20 -21.02 -35.10
N ARG A 16 7.67 -20.80 -36.31
CA ARG A 16 7.31 -21.89 -37.22
C ARG A 16 8.51 -22.56 -37.91
N ASN A 17 9.72 -21.99 -37.80
CA ASN A 17 10.91 -22.42 -38.55
C ASN A 17 12.11 -22.94 -37.72
N SER A 18 11.98 -23.20 -36.42
CA SER A 18 13.11 -23.74 -35.63
C SER A 18 12.84 -25.16 -35.12
N ARG A 19 13.68 -26.11 -35.56
CA ARG A 19 13.79 -27.47 -35.01
C ARG A 19 14.00 -27.40 -33.50
N LYS A 20 13.25 -28.21 -32.74
CA LYS A 20 13.33 -28.34 -31.27
C LYS A 20 14.62 -29.05 -30.85
N PRO A 21 15.41 -28.50 -29.92
CA PRO A 21 16.27 -29.28 -29.06
C PRO A 21 15.46 -29.83 -27.88
N GLN A 22 15.62 -31.12 -27.57
CA GLN A 22 15.15 -31.73 -26.33
C GLN A 22 16.15 -31.39 -25.21
N THR A 23 15.68 -30.66 -24.20
CA THR A 23 16.32 -30.58 -22.88
C THR A 23 15.25 -30.71 -21.82
N PRO A 24 15.49 -31.43 -20.71
CA PRO A 24 14.48 -31.64 -19.69
C PRO A 24 14.16 -30.31 -19.01
N GLU A 25 12.89 -29.93 -19.11
CA GLU A 25 12.30 -28.78 -18.46
C GLU A 25 12.32 -29.04 -16.95
N ASN A 26 13.34 -28.51 -16.27
CA ASN A 26 13.27 -28.33 -14.83
C ASN A 26 12.10 -27.39 -14.56
N ALA A 27 10.96 -27.97 -14.18
CA ALA A 27 9.81 -27.24 -13.68
C ALA A 27 10.32 -26.17 -12.71
N HIS A 28 10.09 -24.90 -13.05
CA HIS A 28 10.44 -23.77 -12.22
C HIS A 28 9.70 -23.89 -10.89
N HIS A 29 10.28 -24.60 -9.94
CA HIS A 29 9.83 -24.62 -8.56
C HIS A 29 10.00 -23.19 -8.06
N PHE A 30 8.90 -22.44 -8.06
CA PHE A 30 8.84 -21.09 -7.52
C PHE A 30 8.86 -21.22 -5.98
N SER A 31 9.99 -21.65 -5.43
CA SER A 31 10.21 -21.64 -3.99
C SER A 31 10.35 -20.18 -3.57
N VAL A 32 9.30 -19.69 -2.94
CA VAL A 32 9.31 -18.40 -2.25
C VAL A 32 10.21 -18.56 -1.03
N ASP A 33 11.48 -18.15 -1.16
CA ASP A 33 12.45 -18.24 -0.07
C ASP A 33 12.13 -17.20 1.03
N CYS A 34 11.35 -17.60 2.03
CA CYS A 34 10.99 -16.80 3.20
C CYS A 34 12.13 -16.65 4.23
N ALA A 35 13.33 -17.17 3.98
CA ALA A 35 14.44 -17.00 4.90
C ALA A 35 14.72 -15.51 5.13
N ARG A 36 14.79 -15.13 6.42
CA ARG A 36 14.93 -13.74 6.92
C ARG A 36 13.72 -12.82 6.73
N ALA A 37 12.53 -13.38 6.45
CA ALA A 37 11.27 -12.63 6.43
C ALA A 37 10.40 -12.84 7.68
N HIS A 38 10.70 -13.87 8.49
CA HIS A 38 9.84 -14.35 9.58
C HIS A 38 9.53 -13.30 10.66
N ARG A 39 10.49 -12.46 11.07
CA ARG A 39 10.25 -11.42 12.09
C ARG A 39 9.24 -10.37 11.61
N GLY A 40 9.40 -9.92 10.36
CA GLY A 40 8.47 -9.00 9.73
C GLY A 40 7.08 -9.60 9.54
N MET A 41 7.02 -10.89 9.17
CA MET A 41 5.77 -11.62 9.03
C MET A 41 5.02 -11.72 10.37
N PHE A 42 5.71 -12.06 11.47
CA PHE A 42 5.09 -12.14 12.79
C PHE A 42 4.54 -10.78 13.24
N GLY A 43 5.33 -9.71 13.10
CA GLY A 43 4.85 -8.35 13.37
C GLY A 43 3.65 -7.97 12.50
N GLY A 44 3.65 -8.37 11.23
CA GLY A 44 2.52 -8.14 10.32
C GLY A 44 1.26 -8.90 10.73
N ILE A 45 1.39 -10.17 11.13
CA ILE A 45 0.28 -10.99 11.63
C ILE A 45 -0.34 -10.34 12.87
N LEU A 46 0.50 -9.86 13.80
CA LEU A 46 0.02 -9.13 14.98
C LEU A 46 -0.83 -7.91 14.58
N ILE A 47 -0.37 -7.12 13.61
CA ILE A 47 -1.13 -5.98 13.07
C ILE A 47 -2.46 -6.42 12.45
N ILE A 48 -2.49 -7.51 11.69
CA ILE A 48 -3.75 -8.07 11.15
C ILE A 48 -4.71 -8.46 12.27
N VAL A 49 -4.23 -9.19 13.28
CA VAL A 49 -5.08 -9.62 14.41
C VAL A 49 -5.66 -8.42 15.14
N LEU A 50 -4.84 -7.42 15.47
CA LEU A 50 -5.30 -6.18 16.10
C LEU A 50 -6.31 -5.45 15.21
N THR A 51 -6.07 -5.35 13.91
CA THR A 51 -7.00 -4.72 12.96
C THR A 51 -8.33 -5.46 12.90
N ILE A 52 -8.32 -6.80 12.91
CA ILE A 52 -9.56 -7.60 12.95
C ILE A 52 -10.33 -7.35 14.24
N ILE A 53 -9.66 -7.27 15.39
CA ILE A 53 -10.30 -6.94 16.67
C ILE A 53 -10.96 -5.57 16.59
N CYS A 54 -10.25 -4.55 16.09
CA CYS A 54 -10.80 -3.19 15.90
C CYS A 54 -12.00 -3.18 14.95
N LEU A 55 -11.96 -3.97 13.87
CA LEU A 55 -13.08 -4.09 12.94
C LEU A 55 -14.31 -4.72 13.60
N ILE A 56 -14.12 -5.82 14.34
CA ILE A 56 -15.22 -6.48 15.07
C ILE A 56 -15.81 -5.53 16.10
N MET A 57 -14.97 -4.87 16.89
CA MET A 57 -15.41 -3.93 17.92
C MET A 57 -16.18 -2.77 17.30
N TYR A 58 -15.67 -2.16 16.22
CA TYR A 58 -16.40 -1.12 15.47
C TYR A 58 -17.80 -1.59 15.06
N PHE A 59 -17.92 -2.75 14.40
CA PHE A 59 -19.23 -3.24 13.95
C PHE A 59 -20.17 -3.49 15.13
N VAL A 60 -19.70 -4.14 16.21
CA VAL A 60 -20.51 -4.42 17.40
C VAL A 60 -20.98 -3.13 18.07
N LEU A 61 -20.12 -2.13 18.24
CA LEU A 61 -20.49 -0.86 18.88
C LEU A 61 -21.42 -0.02 18.00
N THR A 62 -21.29 -0.07 16.68
CA THR A 62 -22.19 0.66 15.78
C THR A 62 -23.61 0.12 15.76
N GLU A 63 -23.81 -1.17 16.07
CA GLU A 63 -25.13 -1.81 16.13
C GLU A 63 -25.88 -1.51 17.45
N GLN A 64 -25.20 -1.08 18.52
CA GLN A 64 -25.77 -0.93 19.87
C GLN A 64 -26.47 0.43 20.15
N GLN A 65 -26.72 1.28 19.15
CA GLN A 65 -27.30 2.65 19.27
C GLN A 65 -26.59 3.57 20.32
N HIS A 66 -27.09 4.80 20.54
CA HIS A 66 -26.49 5.80 21.44
C HIS A 66 -26.20 5.23 22.85
N PRO A 67 -25.01 5.48 23.46
CA PRO A 67 -23.93 6.41 23.10
C PRO A 67 -22.70 5.78 22.40
N TYR A 68 -22.72 4.50 22.02
CA TYR A 68 -21.51 3.76 21.62
C TYR A 68 -20.95 4.09 20.23
N LYS A 69 -21.71 4.78 19.38
CA LYS A 69 -21.28 5.15 18.01
C LYS A 69 -20.10 6.13 18.00
N ALA A 70 -20.07 7.10 18.90
CA ALA A 70 -18.95 8.05 18.99
C ALA A 70 -17.67 7.34 19.44
N MET A 71 -17.79 6.44 20.42
CA MET A 71 -16.67 5.61 20.89
C MET A 71 -16.12 4.70 19.78
N ALA A 72 -16.99 4.11 18.95
CA ALA A 72 -16.57 3.30 17.80
C ALA A 72 -15.75 4.11 16.77
N ILE A 73 -16.16 5.34 16.48
CA ILE A 73 -15.44 6.23 15.55
C ILE A 73 -14.08 6.62 16.14
N LEU A 74 -14.04 6.96 17.43
CA LEU A 74 -12.80 7.30 18.14
C LEU A 74 -11.82 6.12 18.15
N GLU A 75 -12.30 4.91 18.46
CA GLU A 75 -11.51 3.68 18.47
C GLU A 75 -10.82 3.42 17.12
N VAL A 76 -11.57 3.50 16.03
CA VAL A 76 -11.02 3.33 14.67
C VAL A 76 -10.02 4.44 14.35
N THR A 77 -10.32 5.68 14.73
CA THR A 77 -9.42 6.83 14.49
C THR A 77 -8.08 6.65 15.22
N ILE A 78 -8.10 6.20 16.48
CA ILE A 78 -6.88 5.88 17.24
C ILE A 78 -6.12 4.73 16.58
N SER A 79 -6.83 3.68 16.18
CA SER A 79 -6.24 2.53 15.50
C SER A 79 -5.54 2.93 14.19
N GLU A 80 -6.12 3.85 13.42
CA GLU A 80 -5.51 4.43 12.23
C GLU A 80 -4.24 5.23 12.54
N ILE A 81 -4.28 6.10 13.54
CA ILE A 81 -3.12 6.88 13.97
C ILE A 81 -1.96 5.95 14.30
N ILE A 82 -2.22 4.90 15.10
CA ILE A 82 -1.22 3.89 15.45
C ILE A 82 -0.69 3.19 14.19
N LEU A 83 -1.58 2.77 13.29
CA LEU A 83 -1.18 2.12 12.04
C LEU A 83 -0.28 3.03 11.19
N TYR A 84 -0.66 4.30 10.97
CA TYR A 84 0.13 5.23 10.16
C TYR A 84 1.48 5.56 10.77
N VAL A 85 1.58 5.68 12.10
CA VAL A 85 2.87 5.91 12.79
C VAL A 85 3.77 4.68 12.66
N VAL A 86 3.21 3.49 12.88
CA VAL A 86 3.97 2.22 12.80
C VAL A 86 4.40 1.94 11.36
N THR A 87 3.53 2.11 10.37
CA THR A 87 3.91 1.88 8.96
C THR A 87 4.81 3.00 8.43
N GLY A 88 4.56 4.25 8.78
CA GLY A 88 5.42 5.37 8.43
C GLY A 88 6.85 5.20 8.95
N SER A 89 7.01 4.80 10.22
CA SER A 89 8.33 4.49 10.79
C SER A 89 8.99 3.28 10.11
N ALA A 90 8.22 2.24 9.80
CA ALA A 90 8.73 1.08 9.06
C ALA A 90 9.15 1.44 7.62
N VAL A 91 8.44 2.33 6.94
CA VAL A 91 8.82 2.86 5.60
C VAL A 91 10.15 3.59 5.69
N VAL A 92 10.31 4.49 6.67
CA VAL A 92 11.57 5.21 6.87
C VAL A 92 12.71 4.23 7.17
N PHE A 93 12.48 3.26 8.04
CA PHE A 93 13.47 2.22 8.35
C PHE A 93 13.84 1.37 7.12
N ALA A 94 12.85 0.97 6.31
CA ALA A 94 13.08 0.25 5.06
C ALA A 94 13.91 1.08 4.07
N PHE A 95 13.59 2.37 3.94
CA PHE A 95 14.32 3.31 3.10
C PHE A 95 15.79 3.39 3.51
N LEU A 96 16.07 3.53 4.81
CA LEU A 96 17.43 3.57 5.35
C LEU A 96 18.18 2.25 5.13
N ARG A 97 17.53 1.10 5.35
CA ARG A 97 18.14 -0.23 5.18
C ARG A 97 18.42 -0.57 3.72
N MET A 98 17.61 -0.08 2.79
CA MET A 98 17.70 -0.39 1.37
C MET A 98 18.50 0.65 0.56
N ARG A 99 18.96 1.75 1.19
CA ARG A 99 19.67 2.85 0.50
C ARG A 99 20.97 2.44 -0.19
N ASP A 100 21.65 1.41 0.32
CA ASP A 100 22.95 0.97 -0.19
C ASP A 100 22.85 -0.05 -1.34
N LEU A 101 21.64 -0.43 -1.74
CA LEU A 101 21.39 -1.31 -2.89
C LEU A 101 21.75 -0.61 -4.21
N LYS A 102 22.08 -1.38 -5.25
CA LYS A 102 22.43 -0.85 -6.58
C LYS A 102 21.18 -0.25 -7.21
N TYR A 103 21.29 0.96 -7.76
CA TYR A 103 20.32 1.43 -8.71
C TYR A 103 20.56 0.70 -10.05
N SER A 104 19.59 -0.08 -10.49
CA SER A 104 19.63 -0.82 -11.74
C SER A 104 18.43 -0.39 -12.58
N LYS A 105 18.66 0.61 -13.44
CA LYS A 105 17.68 1.00 -14.45
C LYS A 105 17.79 0.00 -15.59
N LYS A 106 16.78 -0.85 -15.77
CA LYS A 106 16.72 -1.75 -16.92
C LYS A 106 16.66 -0.89 -18.18
N GLN A 107 17.73 -0.89 -18.96
CA GLN A 107 17.85 -0.16 -20.22
C GLN A 107 17.26 -1.03 -21.32
N GLU A 108 15.96 -0.86 -21.60
CA GLU A 108 15.30 -1.10 -22.90
C GLU A 108 13.79 -0.89 -22.74
N HIS A 109 13.29 0.22 -23.28
CA HIS A 109 11.87 0.47 -23.57
C HIS A 109 10.84 0.39 -22.42
N SER A 110 10.90 1.29 -21.44
CA SER A 110 9.71 1.75 -20.70
C SER A 110 10.05 3.02 -19.91
N GLY A 111 9.19 4.04 -19.95
CA GLY A 111 9.27 5.19 -19.04
C GLY A 111 9.01 4.78 -17.58
N ILE A 112 8.41 5.65 -16.77
CA ILE A 112 7.81 5.24 -15.49
C ILE A 112 6.95 3.99 -15.77
N GLY A 113 7.28 2.87 -15.10
CA GLY A 113 6.57 1.62 -15.32
C GLY A 113 5.08 1.83 -15.09
N LEU A 114 4.23 1.12 -15.84
CA LEU A 114 2.77 1.25 -15.71
C LEU A 114 2.30 1.17 -14.25
N ASP A 115 2.94 0.31 -13.45
CA ASP A 115 2.65 0.18 -12.02
C ASP A 115 2.95 1.46 -11.24
N CYS A 116 4.06 2.14 -11.52
CA CYS A 116 4.40 3.41 -10.88
C CYS A 116 3.45 4.54 -11.31
N THR A 117 3.01 4.56 -12.57
CA THR A 117 2.01 5.53 -13.04
C THR A 117 0.65 5.29 -12.38
N LEU A 118 0.22 4.04 -12.27
CA LEU A 118 -1.02 3.68 -11.56
C LEU A 118 -0.95 4.05 -10.08
N LEU A 119 0.20 3.85 -9.44
CA LEU A 119 0.41 4.24 -8.05
C LEU A 119 0.25 5.76 -7.86
N LEU A 120 0.87 6.56 -8.73
CA LEU A 120 0.76 8.03 -8.67
C LEU A 120 -0.66 8.52 -8.97
N LEU A 121 -1.35 7.89 -9.92
CA LEU A 121 -2.76 8.20 -10.19
C LEU A 121 -3.64 7.89 -8.98
N ALA A 122 -3.45 6.74 -8.35
CA ALA A 122 -4.19 6.36 -7.14
C ALA A 122 -3.90 7.33 -5.97
N GLN A 123 -2.64 7.74 -5.81
CA GLN A 123 -2.20 8.69 -4.79
C GLN A 123 -2.90 10.05 -4.92
N SER A 124 -3.20 10.50 -6.13
CA SER A 124 -3.96 11.74 -6.32
C SER A 124 -5.35 11.69 -5.66
N GLY A 125 -6.03 10.55 -5.71
CA GLY A 125 -7.32 10.35 -5.03
C GLY A 125 -7.20 10.33 -3.51
N VAL A 126 -6.10 9.77 -2.98
CA VAL A 126 -5.78 9.86 -1.54
C VAL A 126 -5.65 11.32 -1.12
N TYR A 127 -4.90 12.12 -1.86
CA TYR A 127 -4.72 13.55 -1.53
C TYR A 127 -6.02 14.34 -1.60
N ILE A 128 -6.85 14.12 -2.61
CA ILE A 128 -8.18 14.75 -2.69
C ILE A 128 -8.98 14.42 -1.43
N TYR A 129 -9.09 13.14 -1.08
CA TYR A 129 -9.83 12.72 0.12
C TYR A 129 -9.30 13.37 1.40
N VAL A 130 -7.99 13.30 1.61
CA VAL A 130 -7.33 13.78 2.83
C VAL A 130 -7.45 15.30 2.97
N ILE A 131 -7.24 16.06 1.89
CA ILE A 131 -7.32 17.53 1.93
C ILE A 131 -8.74 17.98 2.32
N PHE A 132 -9.78 17.45 1.68
CA PHE A 132 -11.16 17.78 2.04
C PHE A 132 -11.51 17.29 3.45
N SER A 133 -10.98 16.14 3.88
CA SER A 133 -11.19 15.63 5.24
C SER A 133 -10.52 16.50 6.31
N ILE A 134 -9.33 17.04 6.04
CA ILE A 134 -8.65 18.01 6.93
C ILE A 134 -9.47 19.28 7.04
N ILE A 135 -9.97 19.82 5.92
CA ILE A 135 -10.84 21.01 5.93
C ILE A 135 -12.08 20.75 6.78
N GLY A 136 -12.78 19.62 6.55
CA GLY A 136 -13.97 19.25 7.34
C GLY A 136 -13.68 19.12 8.83
N ASN A 137 -12.56 18.50 9.20
CA ASN A 137 -12.15 18.37 10.60
C ASN A 137 -11.76 19.71 11.24
N PHE A 138 -11.08 20.59 10.50
CA PHE A 138 -10.69 21.91 10.98
C PHE A 138 -11.91 22.78 11.31
N PHE A 139 -12.92 22.79 10.45
CA PHE A 139 -14.17 23.53 10.71
C PHE A 139 -15.02 22.88 11.80
N ALA A 140 -15.05 21.55 11.89
CA ALA A 140 -15.74 20.84 12.97
C ALA A 140 -15.14 21.13 14.36
N MET A 141 -13.85 21.50 14.45
CA MET A 141 -13.23 21.97 15.69
C MET A 141 -13.61 23.42 16.05
N ALA A 142 -14.00 24.23 15.06
CA ALA A 142 -14.36 25.62 15.26
C ALA A 142 -15.81 25.78 15.77
N GLU A 143 -16.69 24.82 15.51
CA GLU A 143 -17.98 24.70 16.19
C GLU A 143 -17.79 23.92 17.51
N GLU A 144 -18.15 24.53 18.65
CA GLU A 144 -18.01 23.95 20.01
C GLU A 144 -18.75 22.61 20.24
N SER A 145 -19.44 22.09 19.22
CA SER A 145 -20.29 20.90 19.26
C SER A 145 -19.60 19.60 18.79
N GLY A 146 -18.36 19.65 18.30
CA GLY A 146 -17.68 18.50 17.68
C GLY A 146 -16.67 17.76 18.55
N GLU A 147 -17.08 16.69 19.24
CA GLU A 147 -16.13 15.71 19.82
C GLU A 147 -15.38 14.96 18.70
N GLY A 148 -14.04 14.80 18.81
CA GLY A 148 -13.24 13.98 17.89
C GLY A 148 -12.57 14.72 16.71
N GLY A 149 -12.72 16.04 16.61
CA GLY A 149 -12.17 16.83 15.49
C GLY A 149 -10.63 16.84 15.42
N LEU A 150 -9.97 16.90 16.58
CA LEU A 150 -8.51 16.93 16.69
C LEU A 150 -7.88 15.60 16.28
N GLU A 151 -8.40 14.49 16.80
CA GLU A 151 -7.95 13.13 16.48
C GLU A 151 -8.15 12.86 14.99
N GLY A 152 -9.29 13.27 14.43
CA GLY A 152 -9.55 13.19 13.01
C GLY A 152 -8.55 14.00 12.16
N LEU A 153 -8.18 15.20 12.59
CA LEU A 153 -7.19 16.04 11.89
C LEU A 153 -5.81 15.39 11.93
N ILE A 154 -5.39 14.90 13.10
CA ILE A 154 -4.11 14.20 13.28
C ILE A 154 -4.06 12.94 12.39
N ALA A 155 -5.14 12.14 12.39
CA ALA A 155 -5.23 10.93 11.56
C ALA A 155 -5.06 11.23 10.07
N GLU A 156 -5.75 12.26 9.57
CA GLU A 156 -5.68 12.64 8.15
C GLU A 156 -4.32 13.27 7.78
N ALA A 157 -3.71 14.06 8.67
CA ALA A 157 -2.36 14.57 8.47
C ALA A 157 -1.30 13.44 8.45
N LEU A 158 -1.40 12.48 9.36
CA LEU A 158 -0.54 11.30 9.38
C LEU A 158 -0.74 10.43 8.13
N CYS A 159 -1.98 10.25 7.67
CA CYS A 159 -2.28 9.56 6.42
C CYS A 159 -1.59 10.23 5.22
N LEU A 160 -1.61 11.57 5.14
CA LEU A 160 -0.93 12.33 4.09
C LEU A 160 0.58 12.04 4.08
N VAL A 161 1.21 12.14 5.26
CA VAL A 161 2.66 11.93 5.42
C VAL A 161 3.03 10.48 5.13
N GLU A 162 2.31 9.52 5.71
CA GLU A 162 2.58 8.08 5.56
C GLU A 162 2.48 7.63 4.11
N THR A 163 1.40 7.98 3.41
CA THR A 163 1.20 7.59 2.01
C THR A 163 2.21 8.26 1.08
N SER A 164 2.60 9.51 1.36
CA SER A 164 3.65 10.22 0.62
C SER A 164 5.01 9.52 0.79
N LEU A 165 5.41 9.23 2.03
CA LEU A 165 6.65 8.52 2.33
C LEU A 165 6.67 7.12 1.69
N GLN A 166 5.56 6.39 1.77
CA GLN A 166 5.43 5.07 1.15
C GLN A 166 5.56 5.13 -0.38
N THR A 167 4.92 6.11 -1.02
CA THR A 167 5.03 6.32 -2.47
C THR A 167 6.47 6.60 -2.86
N ILE A 168 7.15 7.52 -2.16
CA ILE A 168 8.57 7.85 -2.39
C ILE A 168 9.44 6.60 -2.22
N PHE A 169 9.22 5.83 -1.16
CA PHE A 169 9.94 4.59 -0.91
C PHE A 169 9.74 3.57 -2.04
N ILE A 170 8.50 3.33 -2.46
CA ILE A 170 8.18 2.37 -3.54
C ILE A 170 8.86 2.79 -4.84
N LEU A 171 8.73 4.06 -5.24
CA LEU A 171 9.37 4.57 -6.45
C LEU A 171 10.89 4.38 -6.37
N ASN A 172 11.52 4.78 -5.27
CA ASN A 172 12.97 4.61 -5.09
C ASN A 172 13.41 3.14 -5.08
N ALA A 173 12.66 2.26 -4.39
CA ALA A 173 13.00 0.86 -4.24
C ALA A 173 12.72 0.02 -5.49
N TRP A 174 11.82 0.47 -6.37
CA TRP A 174 11.45 -0.20 -7.62
C TRP A 174 12.67 -0.55 -8.49
N TRP A 175 13.63 0.37 -8.56
CA TRP A 175 14.86 0.22 -9.35
C TRP A 175 16.04 -0.33 -8.56
N ARG A 176 15.86 -0.69 -7.28
CA ARG A 176 16.94 -1.18 -6.42
C ARG A 176 17.10 -2.69 -6.51
N ARG A 177 18.36 -3.13 -6.67
CA ARG A 177 18.78 -4.53 -6.74
C ARG A 177 20.01 -4.79 -5.87
N CYS A 178 20.19 -6.01 -5.40
CA CYS A 178 21.39 -6.40 -4.66
C CYS A 178 22.66 -6.22 -5.51
N LYS A 179 23.72 -5.63 -4.94
CA LYS A 179 25.01 -5.39 -5.61
C LYS A 179 25.89 -6.64 -5.72
N GLY A 180 25.71 -7.62 -4.84
CA GLY A 180 26.55 -8.82 -4.80
C GLY A 180 26.08 -9.89 -3.83
N ALA A 181 26.87 -10.97 -3.72
CA ALA A 181 26.53 -12.16 -2.95
C ALA A 181 26.29 -11.88 -1.46
N GLN A 182 27.03 -10.94 -0.86
CA GLN A 182 26.85 -10.57 0.54
C GLN A 182 25.47 -9.96 0.80
N GLN A 183 25.03 -8.99 -0.01
CA GLN A 183 23.68 -8.41 0.11
C GLN A 183 22.58 -9.41 -0.25
N ASN A 184 22.85 -10.36 -1.16
CA ASN A 184 21.92 -11.45 -1.45
C ASN A 184 21.74 -12.40 -0.25
N ARG A 185 22.83 -12.66 0.49
CA ARG A 185 22.79 -13.45 1.73
C ARG A 185 22.16 -12.67 2.88
N THR A 186 22.51 -11.40 3.05
CA THR A 186 22.05 -10.60 4.20
C THR A 186 20.61 -10.12 4.07
N LYS A 187 20.15 -9.88 2.82
CA LYS A 187 18.80 -9.43 2.46
C LYS A 187 18.36 -8.16 3.23
N PRO A 188 19.13 -7.06 3.17
CA PRO A 188 18.89 -5.85 3.95
C PRO A 188 17.49 -5.26 3.70
N GLY A 189 16.72 -5.06 4.78
CA GLY A 189 15.36 -4.51 4.71
C GLY A 189 14.28 -5.50 4.30
N ARG A 190 14.61 -6.78 4.01
CA ARG A 190 13.61 -7.77 3.58
C ARG A 190 12.53 -8.02 4.62
N GLU A 191 12.91 -8.14 5.90
CA GLU A 191 11.95 -8.29 6.99
C GLU A 191 11.02 -7.08 7.11
N THR A 192 11.53 -5.86 6.94
CA THR A 192 10.73 -4.64 7.00
C THR A 192 9.76 -4.54 5.84
N VAL A 193 10.20 -4.89 4.61
CA VAL A 193 9.29 -4.94 3.46
C VAL A 193 8.23 -6.02 3.65
N THR A 194 8.57 -7.17 4.24
CA THR A 194 7.57 -8.19 4.61
C THR A 194 6.56 -7.68 5.63
N PHE A 195 7.00 -6.96 6.66
CA PHE A 195 6.10 -6.32 7.61
C PHE A 195 5.16 -5.33 6.90
N LEU A 196 5.72 -4.44 6.08
CA LEU A 196 4.97 -3.42 5.34
C LEU A 196 3.93 -4.02 4.39
N LEU A 197 4.22 -5.16 3.77
CA LEU A 197 3.26 -5.89 2.93
C LEU A 197 2.00 -6.27 3.70
N VAL A 198 2.20 -6.90 4.87
CA VAL A 198 1.11 -7.41 5.69
C VAL A 198 0.36 -6.25 6.36
N ALA A 199 1.07 -5.25 6.87
CA ALA A 199 0.47 -4.06 7.48
C ALA A 199 -0.33 -3.21 6.46
N ASN A 200 0.14 -3.08 5.22
CA ASN A 200 -0.64 -2.39 4.17
C ASN A 200 -1.93 -3.14 3.82
N MET A 201 -1.89 -4.47 3.82
CA MET A 201 -3.10 -5.28 3.63
C MET A 201 -4.11 -5.04 4.76
N ALA A 202 -3.64 -4.92 6.01
CA ALA A 202 -4.50 -4.57 7.16
C ALA A 202 -5.13 -3.17 7.01
N MET A 203 -4.34 -2.15 6.65
CA MET A 203 -4.86 -0.81 6.37
C MET A 203 -5.86 -0.78 5.20
N TRP A 204 -5.64 -1.61 4.18
CA TRP A 204 -6.59 -1.77 3.07
C TRP A 204 -7.93 -2.32 3.54
N PHE A 205 -7.95 -3.35 4.41
CA PHE A 205 -9.18 -3.86 5.01
C PHE A 205 -9.91 -2.78 5.80
N LEU A 206 -9.19 -2.05 6.64
CA LEU A 206 -9.79 -0.99 7.47
C LEU A 206 -10.42 0.12 6.63
N ASN A 207 -9.72 0.62 5.60
CA ASN A 207 -10.26 1.62 4.67
C ASN A 207 -11.46 1.10 3.87
N THR A 208 -11.44 -0.16 3.45
CA THR A 208 -12.51 -0.75 2.63
C THR A 208 -13.77 -1.00 3.45
N LEU A 209 -13.63 -1.50 4.68
CA LEU A 209 -14.76 -1.96 5.50
C LEU A 209 -15.37 -0.84 6.36
N VAL A 210 -14.55 0.11 6.83
CA VAL A 210 -15.00 1.20 7.70
C VAL A 210 -15.15 2.50 6.94
N LYS A 211 -14.07 3.03 6.33
CA LYS A 211 -14.11 4.38 5.72
C LYS A 211 -15.12 4.49 4.58
N ASN A 212 -15.37 3.43 3.81
CA ASN A 212 -16.40 3.45 2.75
C ASN A 212 -17.84 3.60 3.26
N ARG A 213 -18.07 3.58 4.59
CA ARG A 213 -19.40 3.81 5.17
C ARG A 213 -19.65 5.30 5.34
N ALA A 214 -20.75 5.79 4.77
CA ALA A 214 -21.24 7.16 4.96
C ALA A 214 -21.39 7.55 6.45
N SER A 215 -21.63 6.55 7.33
CA SER A 215 -21.76 6.71 8.77
C SER A 215 -20.49 7.12 9.51
N PHE A 216 -19.31 7.04 8.88
CA PHE A 216 -18.02 7.27 9.54
C PHE A 216 -17.72 8.76 9.78
N ARG A 217 -18.31 9.69 9.01
CA ARG A 217 -18.07 11.14 9.15
C ARG A 217 -19.35 11.97 9.03
N PRO A 218 -20.27 11.90 10.01
CA PRO A 218 -21.50 12.69 10.00
C PRO A 218 -21.23 14.21 10.05
N THR A 219 -20.14 14.63 10.70
CA THR A 219 -19.73 16.05 10.83
C THR A 219 -19.27 16.68 9.51
N HIS A 220 -18.84 15.87 8.54
CA HIS A 220 -18.43 16.39 7.22
C HIS A 220 -19.65 16.64 6.32
N LEU A 221 -20.70 15.84 6.51
CA LEU A 221 -21.98 16.03 5.82
C LEU A 221 -22.67 17.34 6.25
N SER A 222 -22.57 17.74 7.52
CA SER A 222 -23.13 19.02 7.99
C SER A 222 -22.40 20.23 7.39
N PHE A 223 -21.07 20.14 7.24
CA PHE A 223 -20.27 21.24 6.71
C PHE A 223 -20.34 21.36 5.17
N PHE A 224 -20.00 20.29 4.45
CA PHE A 224 -19.95 20.32 2.97
C PHE A 224 -21.33 20.20 2.32
N GLY A 225 -22.33 19.74 3.07
CA GLY A 225 -23.61 19.30 2.54
C GLY A 225 -23.53 17.91 1.92
N VAL A 226 -24.70 17.25 1.89
CA VAL A 226 -24.80 15.84 1.49
C VAL A 226 -24.26 15.60 0.07
N TRP A 227 -24.61 16.44 -0.90
CA TRP A 227 -24.24 16.24 -2.30
C TRP A 227 -22.74 16.42 -2.56
N ALA A 228 -22.13 17.50 -2.05
CA ALA A 228 -20.72 17.76 -2.29
C ALA A 228 -19.84 16.70 -1.62
N TRP A 229 -20.12 16.35 -0.36
CA TRP A 229 -19.38 15.31 0.33
C TRP A 229 -19.54 13.92 -0.31
N THR A 230 -20.76 13.60 -0.76
CA THR A 230 -21.03 12.37 -1.52
C THR A 230 -20.18 12.32 -2.79
N ILE A 231 -20.14 13.38 -3.59
CA ILE A 231 -19.31 13.41 -4.81
C ILE A 231 -17.83 13.23 -4.49
N ILE A 232 -17.31 13.98 -3.51
CA ILE A 232 -15.90 13.89 -3.09
C ILE A 232 -15.57 12.45 -2.71
N THR A 233 -16.32 11.86 -1.79
CA THR A 233 -16.07 10.51 -1.29
C THR A 233 -16.20 9.44 -2.38
N HIS A 234 -17.21 9.52 -3.25
CA HIS A 234 -17.41 8.54 -4.31
C HIS A 234 -16.34 8.58 -5.40
N VAL A 235 -15.68 9.72 -5.61
CA VAL A 235 -14.54 9.83 -6.54
C VAL A 235 -13.24 9.43 -5.85
N SER A 236 -13.01 9.89 -4.62
CA SER A 236 -11.70 9.79 -3.97
C SER A 236 -11.48 8.46 -3.23
N MET A 237 -12.51 7.89 -2.61
CA MET A 237 -12.38 6.66 -1.82
C MET A 237 -12.01 5.43 -2.66
N PRO A 238 -12.61 5.19 -3.85
CA PRO A 238 -12.19 4.08 -4.70
C PRO A 238 -10.72 4.18 -5.11
N LEU A 239 -10.24 5.40 -5.39
CA LEU A 239 -8.84 5.65 -5.70
C LEU A 239 -7.94 5.42 -4.47
N ALA A 240 -8.38 5.81 -3.28
CA ALA A 240 -7.64 5.56 -2.04
C ALA A 240 -7.55 4.06 -1.68
N ILE A 241 -8.65 3.32 -1.86
CA ILE A 241 -8.68 1.86 -1.72
C ILE A 241 -7.75 1.21 -2.75
N PHE A 242 -7.84 1.67 -4.00
CA PHE A 242 -6.96 1.19 -5.07
C PHE A 242 -5.48 1.49 -4.79
N TYR A 243 -5.15 2.66 -4.22
CA TYR A 243 -3.79 2.99 -3.81
C TYR A 243 -3.24 1.98 -2.80
N ARG A 244 -3.99 1.65 -1.74
CA ARG A 244 -3.56 0.69 -0.70
C ARG A 244 -3.36 -0.72 -1.25
N PHE A 245 -4.25 -1.15 -2.14
CA PHE A 245 -4.12 -2.44 -2.83
C PHE A 245 -2.90 -2.46 -3.75
N HIS A 246 -2.77 -1.47 -4.63
CA HIS A 246 -1.72 -1.41 -5.65
C HIS A 246 -0.34 -1.18 -5.03
N SER A 247 -0.24 -0.39 -3.96
CA SER A 247 1.01 -0.21 -3.22
C SER A 247 1.51 -1.51 -2.58
N THR A 248 0.59 -2.37 -2.10
CA THR A 248 0.91 -3.74 -1.63
C THR A 248 1.48 -4.59 -2.77
N ILE A 249 0.90 -4.53 -3.97
CA ILE A 249 1.43 -5.21 -5.16
C ILE A 249 2.83 -4.70 -5.49
N CYS A 250 3.04 -3.38 -5.47
CA CYS A 250 4.35 -2.81 -5.76
C CYS A 250 5.41 -3.24 -4.73
N LEU A 251 5.06 -3.26 -3.44
CA LEU A 251 5.93 -3.77 -2.37
C LEU A 251 6.25 -5.26 -2.58
N PHE A 252 5.31 -6.05 -3.10
CA PHE A 252 5.51 -7.48 -3.33
C PHE A 252 6.49 -7.70 -4.49
N GLU A 253 6.34 -6.92 -5.56
CA GLU A 253 7.29 -6.91 -6.67
C GLU A 253 8.68 -6.49 -6.21
N ILE A 254 8.81 -5.45 -5.38
CA ILE A 254 10.09 -5.07 -4.76
C ILE A 254 10.67 -6.24 -3.97
N TRP A 255 9.89 -6.81 -3.04
CA TRP A 255 10.31 -7.93 -2.19
C TRP A 255 10.83 -9.13 -3.00
N LYS A 256 10.14 -9.47 -4.09
CA LYS A 256 10.50 -10.58 -4.99
C LYS A 256 11.74 -10.28 -5.83
N THR A 257 11.87 -9.05 -6.33
CA THR A 257 12.86 -8.72 -7.36
C THR A 257 14.17 -8.16 -6.82
N THR A 258 14.17 -7.54 -5.63
CA THR A 258 15.37 -6.87 -5.08
C THR A 258 16.55 -7.82 -4.86
N PHE A 259 16.30 -9.06 -4.43
CA PHE A 259 17.34 -10.04 -4.10
C PHE A 259 17.45 -11.20 -5.11
N LYS A 260 16.80 -11.10 -6.27
CA LYS A 260 16.95 -12.15 -7.29
C LYS A 260 18.31 -11.97 -7.99
N ILE A 261 19.22 -12.92 -7.80
CA ILE A 261 20.47 -12.98 -8.59
C ILE A 261 20.09 -13.32 -10.03
N LYS A 262 20.44 -12.44 -10.97
CA LYS A 262 20.43 -12.77 -12.40
C LYS A 262 21.72 -13.55 -12.64
N ILE A 263 21.61 -14.87 -12.89
CA ILE A 263 22.74 -15.64 -13.39
C ILE A 263 22.97 -15.11 -14.80
N GLU A 264 24.00 -14.31 -15.00
CA GLU A 264 24.47 -13.98 -16.33
C GLU A 264 25.06 -15.27 -16.90
N HIS A 265 24.35 -15.89 -17.84
CA HIS A 265 24.97 -16.85 -18.73
C HIS A 265 25.95 -16.06 -19.59
N ASN A 266 27.23 -16.08 -19.20
CA ASN A 266 28.31 -15.77 -20.13
C ASN A 266 28.26 -16.84 -21.23
N ASN A 267 27.83 -16.43 -22.42
CA ASN A 267 28.14 -17.12 -23.66
C ASN A 267 29.55 -16.77 -24.10
#